data_AF-A0A959YBN4-F1
#
_entry.id   AF-A0A959YBN4-F1
#
_cell.length_a   1.000
_cell.length_b   1.000
_cell.length_c   1.000
_cell.angle_alpha   90.00
_cell.angle_beta   90.00
_cell.angle_gamma   90.00
#
_symmetry.space_group_name_H-M   'P 1'
#
loop_
_entity.id
_entity.type
_entity.pdbx_description
1 polymer ?
#
loop_
_entity_poly.entity_id
_entity_poly.type
_entity_poly.pdbx_seq_one_letter_code
_entity_poly.pdbx_strand_id
1 'polypeptide(L)'
;MGIGTTTPVRPLHVTQGSGNPNVVLVEATGSPQAYLRFNDANTTTNANQPYIGSQGDAFTINTGGAEAIRVEADKDVQVNGYTKLGTDAPAIKIKEFTGTTNATQGGTTAIDTGIPSDKVISVDVWVQPFTNVWLPPSTNSPSAFRYYLLGNFVYLITVSGASADVVDEAYRVIVTYKE
;
A
#
# COMPACT_ATOMS: atom_id res chain seq x y z
N MET A 1 -31.67 -19.55 -16.66
CA MET A 1 -30.57 -20.44 -17.09
C MET A 1 -30.13 -21.33 -15.92
N GLY A 2 -30.78 -22.49 -15.80
CA GLY A 2 -30.26 -23.62 -15.02
C GLY A 2 -29.50 -24.50 -15.98
N ILE A 3 -28.18 -24.41 -16.00
CA ILE A 3 -27.37 -25.28 -16.83
C ILE A 3 -26.97 -26.48 -15.98
N GLY A 4 -27.51 -27.65 -16.30
CA GLY A 4 -27.31 -28.89 -15.53
C GLY A 4 -28.36 -29.22 -14.46
N THR A 5 -29.41 -28.40 -14.28
CA THR A 5 -30.56 -28.70 -13.38
C THR A 5 -31.89 -28.44 -14.06
N THR A 6 -32.95 -29.16 -13.67
CA THR A 6 -34.30 -29.00 -14.27
C THR A 6 -35.15 -27.92 -13.59
N THR A 7 -34.75 -27.41 -12.43
CA THR A 7 -35.47 -26.38 -11.66
C THR A 7 -34.50 -25.39 -10.99
N PRO A 8 -33.91 -24.45 -11.74
CA PRO A 8 -32.99 -23.46 -11.17
C PRO A 8 -33.73 -22.43 -10.31
N VAL A 9 -33.21 -22.15 -9.11
CA VAL A 9 -33.76 -21.13 -8.18
C VAL A 9 -33.42 -19.70 -8.61
N ARG A 10 -32.40 -19.51 -9.46
CA ARG A 10 -31.97 -18.20 -9.97
C ARG A 10 -31.66 -18.27 -11.47
N PRO A 11 -31.71 -17.12 -12.19
CA PRO A 11 -31.47 -17.07 -13.63
C PRO A 11 -30.11 -17.60 -14.11
N LEU A 12 -29.07 -17.69 -13.28
CA LEU A 12 -27.86 -18.47 -13.56
C LEU A 12 -27.61 -19.42 -12.38
N HIS A 13 -27.70 -20.73 -12.62
CA HIS A 13 -27.34 -21.78 -11.68
C HIS A 13 -26.46 -22.79 -12.43
N VAL A 14 -25.20 -22.91 -12.00
CA VAL A 14 -24.20 -23.82 -12.55
C VAL A 14 -23.79 -24.78 -11.44
N THR A 15 -23.85 -26.08 -11.69
CA THR A 15 -23.50 -27.12 -10.72
C THR A 15 -22.61 -28.15 -11.38
N GLN A 16 -21.65 -28.69 -10.65
CA GLN A 16 -20.77 -29.76 -11.10
C GLN A 16 -20.87 -30.97 -10.16
N GLY A 17 -20.79 -32.18 -10.72
CA GLY A 17 -20.71 -33.44 -9.97
C GLY A 17 -19.27 -33.75 -9.53
N SER A 18 -18.99 -34.98 -9.09
CA SER A 18 -17.62 -35.40 -8.70
C SER A 18 -16.70 -35.57 -9.91
N GLY A 19 -15.43 -35.15 -9.80
CA GLY A 19 -14.35 -35.53 -10.73
C GLY A 19 -13.54 -34.38 -11.34
N ASN A 20 -14.11 -33.17 -11.38
CA ASN A 20 -13.44 -31.95 -11.78
C ASN A 20 -13.98 -30.83 -10.88
N PRO A 21 -13.16 -29.89 -10.38
CA PRO A 21 -13.63 -28.79 -9.53
C PRO A 21 -13.94 -27.50 -10.29
N ASN A 22 -13.57 -27.42 -11.58
CA ASN A 22 -13.84 -26.25 -12.41
C ASN A 22 -15.31 -26.24 -12.83
N VAL A 23 -16.13 -25.55 -12.04
CA VAL A 23 -17.57 -25.39 -12.32
C VAL A 23 -17.80 -24.38 -13.45
N VAL A 24 -16.93 -23.36 -13.56
CA VAL A 24 -16.96 -22.33 -14.61
C VAL A 24 -15.52 -22.00 -15.01
N LEU A 25 -15.24 -22.01 -16.31
CA LEU A 25 -14.01 -21.47 -16.89
C LEU A 25 -14.36 -20.22 -17.70
N VAL A 26 -13.63 -19.13 -17.45
CA VAL A 26 -13.71 -17.91 -18.25
C VAL A 26 -12.35 -17.74 -18.91
N GLU A 27 -12.29 -18.01 -20.20
CA GLU A 27 -11.04 -18.02 -20.97
C GLU A 27 -11.12 -17.09 -22.18
N ALA A 28 -9.97 -16.54 -22.56
CA ALA A 28 -9.81 -15.78 -23.78
C ALA A 28 -8.53 -16.23 -24.47
N THR A 29 -8.64 -16.67 -25.73
CA THR A 29 -7.49 -17.05 -26.55
C THR A 29 -6.99 -15.84 -27.33
N GLY A 30 -5.69 -15.53 -27.24
CA GLY A 30 -5.08 -14.40 -27.95
C GLY A 30 -5.21 -13.05 -27.25
N SER A 31 -5.76 -13.02 -26.04
CA SER A 31 -5.77 -11.87 -25.13
C SER A 31 -4.99 -12.23 -23.86
N PRO A 32 -4.22 -11.30 -23.28
CA PRO A 32 -3.56 -11.54 -21.99
C PRO A 32 -4.55 -11.54 -20.81
N GLN A 33 -5.84 -11.26 -21.07
CA GLN A 33 -6.87 -11.11 -20.05
C GLN A 33 -8.15 -11.87 -20.42
N ALA A 34 -8.74 -12.51 -19.41
CA ALA A 34 -10.09 -13.06 -19.45
C ALA A 34 -10.88 -12.53 -18.25
N TYR A 35 -12.16 -12.18 -18.42
CA TYR A 35 -12.93 -11.53 -17.36
C TYR A 35 -14.43 -11.80 -17.44
N LEU A 36 -15.08 -11.64 -16.29
CA LEU A 36 -16.52 -11.46 -16.15
C LEU A 36 -16.79 -9.96 -15.98
N ARG A 37 -17.54 -9.38 -16.93
CA ARG A 37 -17.90 -7.96 -16.93
C ARG A 37 -19.27 -7.71 -16.31
N PHE A 38 -19.39 -6.57 -15.65
CA PHE A 38 -20.64 -6.04 -15.12
C PHE A 38 -20.99 -4.74 -15.83
N ASN A 39 -22.25 -4.61 -16.26
CA ASN A 39 -22.76 -3.40 -16.90
C ASN A 39 -24.14 -3.08 -16.33
N ASP A 40 -24.37 -1.81 -16.00
CA ASP A 40 -25.66 -1.30 -15.53
C ASP A 40 -26.06 -0.03 -16.30
N ALA A 41 -27.22 0.55 -15.95
CA ALA A 41 -27.75 1.75 -16.59
C ALA A 41 -26.88 3.01 -16.37
N ASN A 42 -26.00 2.99 -15.37
CA ASN A 42 -25.14 4.12 -14.99
C ASN A 42 -23.69 3.94 -15.46
N THR A 43 -23.38 2.81 -16.09
CA THR A 43 -22.06 2.52 -16.59
C THR A 43 -21.78 3.41 -17.80
N THR A 44 -20.85 4.35 -17.65
CA THR A 44 -20.69 5.47 -18.58
C THR A 44 -19.94 5.10 -19.86
N THR A 45 -19.02 4.14 -19.80
CA THR A 45 -18.27 3.64 -20.96
C THR A 45 -17.87 2.17 -20.78
N ASN A 46 -17.55 1.49 -21.89
CA ASN A 46 -16.97 0.14 -21.84
C ASN A 46 -15.61 0.10 -21.13
N ALA A 47 -14.85 1.20 -21.15
CA ALA A 47 -13.58 1.30 -20.43
C ALA A 47 -13.82 1.35 -18.90
N ASN A 48 -14.89 2.01 -18.46
CA ASN A 48 -15.19 2.19 -17.03
C ASN A 48 -15.95 1.01 -16.40
N GLN A 49 -16.40 0.04 -17.20
CA GLN A 49 -17.13 -1.14 -16.74
C GLN A 49 -16.35 -1.89 -15.66
N PRO A 50 -16.96 -2.18 -14.49
CA PRO A 50 -16.36 -3.07 -13.52
C PRO A 50 -16.23 -4.49 -14.07
N TYR A 51 -15.11 -5.15 -13.78
CA TYR A 51 -14.93 -6.56 -14.09
C TYR A 51 -14.00 -7.25 -13.11
N ILE A 52 -14.18 -8.56 -12.99
CA ILE A 52 -13.25 -9.46 -12.32
C ILE A 52 -12.64 -10.39 -13.36
N GLY A 53 -11.36 -10.71 -13.24
CA GLY A 53 -10.72 -11.52 -14.26
C GLY A 53 -9.29 -11.90 -13.92
N SER A 54 -8.58 -12.33 -14.95
CA SER A 54 -7.16 -12.68 -14.86
C SER A 54 -6.31 -11.81 -15.77
N GLN A 55 -5.05 -11.63 -15.39
CA GLN A 55 -3.97 -11.17 -16.25
C GLN A 55 -2.71 -11.98 -15.94
N GLY A 56 -2.27 -12.79 -16.89
CA GLY A 56 -1.30 -13.85 -16.58
C GLY A 56 -1.85 -14.78 -15.50
N ASP A 57 -1.08 -15.00 -14.43
CA ASP A 57 -1.46 -15.83 -13.27
C ASP A 57 -2.15 -15.03 -12.15
N ALA A 58 -2.34 -13.72 -12.33
CA ALA A 58 -2.94 -12.85 -11.31
C ALA A 58 -4.47 -12.83 -11.40
N PHE A 59 -5.14 -12.78 -10.24
CA PHE A 59 -6.56 -12.42 -10.15
C PHE A 59 -6.70 -10.90 -10.02
N THR A 60 -7.61 -10.30 -10.76
CA THR A 60 -7.76 -8.83 -10.85
C THR A 60 -9.21 -8.40 -10.65
N ILE A 61 -9.38 -7.24 -9.99
CA ILE A 61 -10.63 -6.50 -9.87
C ILE A 61 -10.38 -5.12 -10.46
N ASN A 62 -11.14 -4.76 -11.50
CA ASN A 62 -10.99 -3.50 -12.22
C ASN A 62 -12.26 -2.67 -12.09
N THR A 63 -12.12 -1.37 -11.89
CA THR A 63 -13.23 -0.40 -11.80
C THR A 63 -12.79 0.94 -12.35
N GLY A 64 -13.68 1.69 -13.03
CA GLY A 64 -13.36 3.04 -13.48
C GLY A 64 -12.20 3.13 -14.48
N GLY A 65 -11.96 2.05 -15.25
CA GLY A 65 -10.92 2.02 -16.27
C GLY A 65 -9.53 1.60 -15.79
N ALA A 66 -9.35 1.29 -14.51
CA ALA A 66 -8.08 0.85 -13.96
C ALA A 66 -8.25 -0.34 -13.00
N GLU A 67 -7.13 -1.04 -12.76
CA GLU A 67 -7.05 -2.10 -11.77
C GLU A 67 -7.13 -1.49 -10.37
N ALA A 68 -8.07 -1.95 -9.56
CA ALA A 68 -8.25 -1.52 -8.18
C ALA A 68 -7.58 -2.48 -7.19
N ILE A 69 -7.71 -3.79 -7.43
CA ILE A 69 -7.12 -4.84 -6.59
C ILE A 69 -6.55 -5.94 -7.47
N ARG A 70 -5.37 -6.44 -7.10
CA ARG A 70 -4.71 -7.59 -7.72
C ARG A 70 -4.23 -8.56 -6.66
N VAL A 71 -4.42 -9.85 -6.92
CA VAL A 71 -3.79 -10.93 -6.16
C VAL A 71 -2.82 -11.62 -7.09
N GLU A 72 -1.53 -11.50 -6.79
CA GLU A 72 -0.44 -12.06 -7.57
C GLU A 72 -0.28 -13.57 -7.31
N ALA A 73 0.47 -14.25 -8.17
CA ALA A 73 0.69 -15.70 -8.07
C ALA A 73 1.46 -16.12 -6.79
N ASP A 74 2.25 -15.21 -6.22
CA ASP A 74 2.94 -15.38 -4.94
C ASP A 74 2.05 -15.10 -3.72
N LYS A 75 0.78 -14.73 -3.95
CA LYS A 75 -0.28 -14.42 -2.96
C LYS A 75 -0.19 -13.01 -2.38
N ASP A 76 0.62 -12.13 -2.96
CA ASP A 76 0.61 -10.73 -2.59
C ASP A 76 -0.66 -10.03 -3.09
N VAL A 77 -1.21 -9.14 -2.26
CA VAL A 77 -2.39 -8.34 -2.60
C VAL A 77 -1.96 -6.90 -2.81
N GLN A 78 -2.10 -6.41 -4.04
CA GLN A 78 -1.91 -5.00 -4.37
C GLN A 78 -3.26 -4.30 -4.37
N VAL A 79 -3.38 -3.23 -3.58
CA VAL A 79 -4.52 -2.31 -3.60
C VAL A 79 -4.04 -1.01 -4.22
N ASN A 80 -4.46 -0.74 -5.45
CA ASN A 80 -4.09 0.47 -6.17
C ASN A 80 -4.90 1.64 -5.62
N GLY A 81 -4.33 2.36 -4.65
CA GLY A 81 -4.97 3.44 -3.93
C GLY A 81 -4.69 3.38 -2.44
N TYR A 82 -5.75 3.39 -1.62
CA TYR A 82 -5.66 3.26 -0.17
C TYR A 82 -6.77 2.33 0.32
N THR A 83 -6.51 1.64 1.43
CA THR A 83 -7.56 0.86 2.11
C THR A 83 -8.32 1.79 3.05
N LYS A 84 -9.64 1.88 2.88
CA LYS A 84 -10.54 2.45 3.89
C LYS A 84 -11.12 1.30 4.70
N LEU A 85 -10.89 1.27 6.01
CA LEU A 85 -11.42 0.23 6.91
C LEU A 85 -12.89 0.48 7.31
N GLY A 86 -13.66 1.15 6.45
CA GLY A 86 -15.03 1.61 6.69
C GLY A 86 -15.33 2.92 5.97
N THR A 87 -16.60 3.29 5.86
CA THR A 87 -17.03 4.52 5.16
C THR A 87 -16.55 5.80 5.85
N ASP A 88 -16.50 5.78 7.18
CA ASP A 88 -16.09 6.91 8.00
C ASP A 88 -14.60 6.86 8.40
N ALA A 89 -13.91 5.77 8.05
CA ALA A 89 -12.49 5.62 8.32
C ALA A 89 -11.67 6.46 7.34
N PRO A 90 -10.63 7.17 7.80
CA PRO A 90 -9.74 7.87 6.89
C PRO A 90 -9.03 6.87 5.97
N ALA A 91 -8.78 7.31 4.75
CA ALA A 91 -7.84 6.67 3.85
C ALA A 91 -6.44 6.71 4.45
N ILE A 92 -5.81 5.55 4.68
CA ILE A 92 -4.48 5.48 5.28
C ILE A 92 -3.44 5.14 4.21
N LYS A 93 -2.31 5.86 4.23
CA LYS A 93 -1.10 5.54 3.47
C LYS A 93 0.13 5.50 4.38
N ILE A 94 1.14 4.74 3.96
CA ILE A 94 2.45 4.63 4.62
C ILE A 94 3.51 4.95 3.58
N LYS A 95 4.49 5.78 3.95
CA LYS A 95 5.63 6.12 3.09
C LYS A 95 6.94 6.04 3.87
N GLU A 96 7.93 5.40 3.28
CA GLU A 96 9.29 5.30 3.84
C GLU A 96 10.22 6.33 3.18
N PHE A 97 11.10 6.91 3.98
CA PHE A 97 12.16 7.81 3.57
C PHE A 97 13.48 7.33 4.16
N THR A 98 14.54 7.39 3.37
CA THR A 98 15.90 7.05 3.79
C THR A 98 16.85 8.19 3.43
N GLY A 99 18.03 8.18 4.04
CA GLY A 99 19.07 9.17 3.79
C GLY A 99 20.11 9.16 4.90
N THR A 100 20.83 10.26 5.06
CA THR A 100 21.90 10.41 6.06
C THR A 100 21.59 11.56 7.02
N THR A 101 21.83 11.36 8.31
CA THR A 101 21.71 12.42 9.31
C THR A 101 22.77 13.51 9.09
N ASN A 102 22.56 14.68 9.69
CA ASN A 102 23.51 15.77 9.55
C ASN A 102 24.88 15.37 10.11
N ALA A 103 25.96 15.67 9.38
CA ALA A 103 27.33 15.32 9.76
C ALA A 103 27.87 16.09 10.98
N THR A 104 27.12 17.06 11.50
CA THR A 104 27.51 17.86 12.69
C THR A 104 26.54 17.63 13.84
N GLN A 105 27.07 17.49 15.06
CA GLN A 105 26.25 17.44 16.28
C GLN A 105 25.54 18.78 16.50
N GLY A 106 24.24 18.75 16.80
CA GLY A 106 23.41 19.95 16.83
C GLY A 106 22.81 20.31 15.46
N GLY A 107 23.20 19.57 14.41
CA GLY A 107 22.74 19.75 13.06
C GLY A 107 21.31 19.24 12.85
N THR A 108 20.70 19.71 11.77
CA THR A 108 19.33 19.35 11.39
C THR A 108 19.32 18.75 9.99
N THR A 109 18.61 17.64 9.83
CA THR A 109 18.25 17.04 8.55
C THR A 109 16.77 17.28 8.29
N ALA A 110 16.46 18.01 7.22
CA ALA A 110 15.09 18.27 6.80
C ALA A 110 14.67 17.22 5.76
N ILE A 111 13.70 16.38 6.09
CA ILE A 111 13.19 15.33 5.22
C ILE A 111 11.87 15.83 4.64
N ASP A 112 11.86 16.23 3.37
CA ASP A 112 10.62 16.61 2.68
C ASP A 112 9.77 15.36 2.45
N THR A 113 8.66 15.27 3.17
CA THR A 113 7.76 14.13 3.03
C THR A 113 6.78 14.29 1.88
N GLY A 114 6.54 15.53 1.44
CA GLY A 114 5.41 15.92 0.60
C GLY A 114 4.05 15.77 1.29
N ILE A 115 4.02 15.50 2.61
CA ILE A 115 2.81 15.22 3.39
C ILE A 115 2.61 16.36 4.39
N PRO A 116 1.49 17.10 4.30
CA PRO A 116 1.15 18.11 5.31
C PRO A 116 1.09 17.52 6.72
N SER A 117 1.73 18.19 7.68
CA SER A 117 1.87 17.69 9.07
C SER A 117 0.54 17.42 9.78
N ASP A 118 -0.56 18.07 9.38
CA ASP A 118 -1.92 17.85 9.90
C ASP A 118 -2.58 16.57 9.37
N LYS A 119 -2.04 15.99 8.29
CA LYS A 119 -2.44 14.66 7.77
C LYS A 119 -1.65 13.51 8.39
N VAL A 120 -0.52 13.79 9.05
CA VAL A 120 0.32 12.75 9.67
C VAL A 120 -0.39 12.15 10.89
N ILE A 121 -0.40 10.83 10.95
CA ILE A 121 -0.94 10.05 12.07
C ILE A 121 0.19 9.62 12.99
N SER A 122 1.29 9.10 12.43
CA SER A 122 2.47 8.70 13.17
C SER A 122 3.75 8.83 12.34
N VAL A 123 4.87 8.96 13.04
CA VAL A 123 6.22 8.96 12.48
C VAL A 123 7.10 8.04 13.32
N ASP A 124 7.76 7.09 12.68
CA ASP A 124 8.78 6.24 13.28
C ASP A 124 10.13 6.58 12.65
N VAL A 125 11.08 7.04 13.48
CA VAL A 125 12.43 7.43 13.05
C VAL A 125 13.45 6.48 13.64
N TRP A 126 14.36 5.98 12.82
CA TRP A 126 15.46 5.12 13.25
C TRP A 126 16.76 5.60 12.61
N VAL A 127 17.86 5.56 13.35
CA VAL A 127 19.22 5.84 12.84
C VAL A 127 20.08 4.60 13.03
N GLN A 128 20.92 4.28 12.05
CA GLN A 128 21.76 3.09 12.04
C GLN A 128 23.23 3.45 12.25
N PRO A 129 23.69 3.60 13.50
CA PRO A 129 25.10 3.93 13.80
C PRO A 129 26.07 2.77 13.57
N PHE A 130 25.55 1.54 13.57
CA PHE A 130 26.33 0.32 13.41
C PHE A 130 25.58 -0.64 12.49
N THR A 131 26.31 -1.53 11.82
CA THR A 131 25.72 -2.54 10.93
C THR A 131 24.64 -3.34 11.68
N ASN A 132 23.43 -3.35 11.11
CA ASN A 132 22.24 -4.03 11.65
C ASN A 132 21.76 -3.57 13.04
N VAL A 133 22.22 -2.43 13.56
CA VAL A 133 21.70 -1.84 14.82
C VAL A 133 20.92 -0.57 14.48
N TRP A 134 19.62 -0.58 14.72
CA TRP A 134 18.75 0.58 14.53
C TRP A 134 18.35 1.16 15.87
N LEU A 135 18.72 2.42 16.11
CA LEU A 135 18.39 3.13 17.34
C LEU A 135 17.15 4.01 17.13
N PRO A 136 16.17 3.96 18.04
CA PRO A 136 15.07 4.92 18.07
C PRO A 136 15.56 6.26 18.65
N PRO A 137 14.74 7.33 18.58
CA PRO A 137 15.08 8.61 19.20
C PRO A 137 15.38 8.41 20.68
N SER A 138 16.50 8.99 21.13
CA SER A 138 16.93 8.89 22.51
C SER A 138 17.44 10.24 23.01
N THR A 139 17.46 10.43 24.32
CA THR A 139 18.11 11.59 24.96
C THR A 139 19.49 11.23 25.51
N ASN A 140 19.93 9.97 25.34
CA ASN A 140 21.14 9.46 25.95
C ASN A 140 22.33 9.66 25.02
N SER A 141 23.38 10.30 25.51
CA SER A 141 24.67 10.33 24.84
C SER A 141 25.24 8.92 24.73
N PRO A 142 25.97 8.58 23.65
CA PRO A 142 26.33 9.39 22.48
C PRO A 142 25.35 9.30 21.30
N SER A 143 24.18 8.69 21.48
CA SER A 143 23.22 8.40 20.40
C SER A 143 21.94 9.24 20.52
N ALA A 144 22.03 10.43 21.11
CA ALA A 144 20.87 11.26 21.34
C ALA A 144 20.40 11.88 20.03
N PHE A 145 19.11 11.85 19.73
CA PHE A 145 18.51 12.61 18.64
C PHE A 145 17.01 12.73 18.87
N ARG A 146 16.41 13.72 18.24
CA ARG A 146 14.97 14.00 18.32
C ARG A 146 14.42 14.35 16.96
N TYR A 147 13.10 14.37 16.85
CA TYR A 147 12.45 14.86 15.64
C TYR A 147 11.18 15.66 15.95
N TYR A 148 10.75 16.46 14.98
CA TYR A 148 9.43 17.08 14.99
C TYR A 148 8.90 17.26 13.56
N LEU A 149 7.61 17.55 13.46
CA LEU A 149 6.92 17.84 12.20
C LEU A 149 6.71 19.35 12.05
N LEU A 150 6.95 19.88 10.86
CA LEU A 150 6.61 21.26 10.52
C LEU A 150 6.36 21.40 9.01
N GLY A 151 5.20 21.91 8.63
CA GLY A 151 4.80 22.01 7.23
C GLY A 151 4.73 20.62 6.60
N ASN A 152 5.59 20.36 5.60
CA ASN A 152 5.69 19.06 4.93
C ASN A 152 6.91 18.24 5.36
N PHE A 153 7.64 18.69 6.39
CA PHE A 153 8.93 18.13 6.74
C PHE A 153 8.89 17.35 8.05
N VAL A 154 9.64 16.25 8.08
CA VAL A 154 10.17 15.67 9.31
C VAL A 154 11.56 16.26 9.51
N TYR A 155 11.74 16.99 10.61
CA TYR A 155 13.04 17.51 11.01
C TYR A 155 13.68 16.53 11.98
N LEU A 156 14.78 15.89 11.58
CA LEU A 156 15.62 15.05 12.44
C LEU A 156 16.80 15.88 12.95
N ILE A 157 16.97 15.94 14.27
CA ILE A 157 17.93 16.83 14.92
C ILE A 157 18.87 16.02 15.79
N THR A 158 20.17 16.14 15.48
CA THR A 158 21.23 15.68 16.37
C THR A 158 21.41 16.69 17.51
N VAL A 159 21.75 16.23 18.69
CA VAL A 159 21.97 17.02 19.90
C VAL A 159 23.45 17.40 20.00
N SER A 160 23.73 18.68 20.22
CA SER A 160 25.10 19.16 20.41
C SER A 160 25.75 18.46 21.61
N GLY A 161 26.91 17.83 21.38
CA GLY A 161 27.70 17.14 22.40
C GLY A 161 27.17 15.76 22.85
N ALA A 162 26.07 15.26 22.28
CA ALA A 162 25.45 14.00 22.69
C ALA A 162 25.07 13.07 21.53
N SER A 163 25.52 13.35 20.31
CA SER A 163 25.10 12.64 19.09
C SER A 163 26.26 12.06 18.29
N ALA A 164 27.42 11.85 18.92
CA ALA A 164 28.60 11.37 18.23
C ALA A 164 28.38 10.07 17.45
N ASP A 165 27.46 9.21 17.90
CA ASP A 165 27.15 7.94 17.22
C ASP A 165 26.14 8.10 16.07
N VAL A 166 25.39 9.20 15.99
CA VAL A 166 24.23 9.32 15.08
C VAL A 166 24.36 10.49 14.09
N VAL A 167 25.56 11.05 13.94
CA VAL A 167 25.90 12.06 12.92
C VAL A 167 26.51 11.40 11.69
N ASP A 168 26.14 11.86 10.50
CA ASP A 168 26.56 11.26 9.22
C ASP A 168 26.16 9.78 9.06
N GLU A 169 25.11 9.36 9.76
CA GLU A 169 24.64 7.97 9.78
C GLU A 169 23.37 7.79 8.96
N ALA A 170 23.16 6.58 8.45
CA ALA A 170 21.95 6.27 7.70
C ALA A 170 20.71 6.36 8.60
N TYR A 171 19.63 6.97 8.10
CA TYR A 171 18.33 6.99 8.74
C TYR A 171 17.27 6.25 7.92
N ARG A 172 16.22 5.83 8.61
CA ARG A 172 14.93 5.42 8.05
C ARG A 172 13.81 6.13 8.79
N VAL A 173 12.90 6.73 8.04
CA VAL A 173 11.68 7.37 8.55
C VAL A 173 10.47 6.76 7.89
N ILE A 174 9.54 6.24 8.68
CA ILE A 174 8.25 5.72 8.22
C ILE A 174 7.17 6.71 8.67
N VAL A 175 6.37 7.21 7.73
CA VAL A 175 5.27 8.12 7.99
C VAL A 175 3.95 7.42 7.65
N THR A 176 3.06 7.30 8.64
CA THR A 176 1.66 6.89 8.43
C THR A 176 0.81 8.14 8.38
N TYR A 177 -0.03 8.30 7.35
CA TYR A 177 -0.77 9.54 7.11
C TYR A 177 -2.13 9.30 6.46
N LYS A 178 -3.00 10.31 6.57
CA LYS A 178 -4.29 10.38 5.88
C LYS A 178 -4.09 10.87 4.46
N GLU A 179 -4.75 10.26 3.49
CA GLU A 179 -4.85 10.83 2.13
C GLU A 179 -5.64 12.14 2.11
#